data_AF-A0A7C4M5T5-F1
#
_entry.id   AF-A0A7C4M5T5-F1
#
_cell.length_a   1.000
_cell.length_b   1.000
_cell.length_c   1.000
_cell.angle_alpha   90.00
_cell.angle_beta   90.00
_cell.angle_gamma   90.00
#
_symmetry.space_group_name_H-M   'P 1'
#
loop_
_entity.id
_entity.type
_entity.pdbx_description
1 polymer ?
#
loop_
_entity_poly.entity_id
_entity_poly.type
_entity_poly.pdbx_seq_one_letter_code
_entity_poly.pdbx_strand_id
1 'polypeptide(L)' 'MLEERSAGAVVFYLSQDVVEYLLLHYEAGHWDFPKGAIEEGEDELDTVRREVWEETGINNIEIVKDFRKEI' A
#
# COMPACT_ATOMS: atom_id res chain seq x y z
N MET A 1 -15.22 -7.25 19.58
CA MET A 1 -14.82 -6.24 18.58
C MET A 1 -14.24 -7.02 17.43
N LEU A 2 -14.75 -6.85 16.21
CA LEU A 2 -14.08 -7.39 15.03
C LEU A 2 -12.77 -6.62 14.91
N GLU A 3 -11.66 -7.33 14.97
CA GLU A 3 -10.33 -6.77 14.78
C GLU A 3 -10.16 -6.56 13.28
N GLU A 4 -10.22 -5.30 12.83
CA GLU A 4 -10.03 -4.96 11.43
C GLU A 4 -8.53 -4.84 11.16
N ARG A 5 -8.00 -5.70 10.29
CA ARG A 5 -6.60 -5.66 9.87
C ARG A 5 -6.54 -5.08 8.47
N SER A 6 -5.59 -4.16 8.25
CA SER A 6 -5.30 -3.58 6.95
C SER A 6 -3.88 -3.91 6.52
N ALA A 7 -3.66 -3.95 5.20
CA ALA A 7 -2.35 -4.03 4.60
C ALA A 7 -2.19 -2.93 3.55
N GLY A 8 -0.96 -2.45 3.37
CA GLY A 8 -0.63 -1.34 2.47
C GLY A 8 0.84 -1.31 2.13
N ALA A 9 1.24 -0.38 1.27
CA ALA A 9 2.62 -0.30 0.78
C ALA A 9 3.18 1.11 0.80
N VAL A 10 4.41 1.24 1.30
CA VAL A 10 5.27 2.40 1.03
C VAL A 10 5.77 2.28 -0.41
N VAL A 11 4.99 2.78 -1.37
CA VAL A 11 5.36 2.75 -2.78
C VAL A 11 6.38 3.86 -3.06
N PHE A 12 7.50 3.49 -3.68
CA PHE A 12 8.53 4.45 -4.08
C PHE A 12 8.96 4.22 -5.53
N TYR A 13 9.50 5.28 -6.13
CA TYR A 13 10.10 5.27 -7.46
C TYR A 13 11.50 5.86 -7.38
N LEU A 14 12.46 5.21 -8.03
CA LEU A 14 13.85 5.67 -8.11
C LEU A 14 14.11 6.25 -9.50
N SER A 15 14.42 7.55 -9.56
CA SER A 15 14.76 8.25 -10.80
C SER A 15 16.02 9.08 -10.59
N GLN A 16 17.07 8.84 -11.39
CA GLN A 16 18.32 9.62 -11.35
C GLN A 16 18.88 9.81 -9.92
N ASP A 17 18.94 8.71 -9.15
CA ASP A 17 19.40 8.69 -7.74
C ASP A 17 18.51 9.43 -6.73
N VAL A 18 17.32 9.87 -7.14
CA VAL A 18 16.30 10.46 -6.26
C VAL A 18 15.19 9.44 -5.99
N VAL A 19 14.87 9.24 -4.72
CA VAL A 19 13.73 8.43 -4.29
C VAL A 19 12.52 9.33 -4.09
N GLU A 20 11.43 9.04 -4.80
CA GLU A 20 10.12 9.66 -4.63
C GLU A 20 9.16 8.66 -4.00
N TYR A 21 8.30 9.13 -3.08
CA TYR A 21 7.31 8.30 -2.41
C TYR A 21 5.90 8.71 -2.84
N LEU A 22 5.04 7.71 -3.04
CA LEU A 22 3.62 7.94 -3.33
C LEU A 22 2.85 8.14 -2.02
N LEU A 23 2.21 9.29 -1.88
CA LEU A 23 1.27 9.59 -0.81
C LEU A 23 -0.09 9.92 -1.43
N LEU A 24 -1.16 9.42 -0.81
CA LEU A 24 -2.53 9.68 -1.20
C LEU A 24 -3.13 10.71 -0.22
N HIS A 25 -3.86 11.68 -0.75
CA HIS A 25 -4.63 12.61 0.05
C HIS A 25 -6.07 12.11 0.16
N TYR A 26 -6.40 11.48 1.28
CA TYR A 26 -7.71 10.91 1.51
C TYR A 26 -8.76 12.00 1.75
N GLU A 27 -10.03 11.69 1.45
CA GLU A 27 -11.16 12.62 1.62
C GLU A 27 -11.29 13.15 3.06
N ALA A 28 -10.83 12.38 4.04
CA ALA A 28 -10.76 12.78 5.44
C ALA A 28 -9.66 13.82 5.75
N GLY A 29 -8.94 14.33 4.74
CA GLY A 29 -8.00 15.45 4.85
C GLY A 29 -6.61 15.09 5.39
N HIS A 30 -6.25 13.81 5.38
CA HIS A 30 -4.93 13.33 5.79
C HIS A 30 -4.18 12.70 4.61
N TRP A 31 -2.86 12.66 4.75
CA TRP A 31 -1.97 11.97 3.83
C TRP A 31 -1.58 10.63 4.41
N ASP A 32 -1.64 9.58 3.59
CA ASP A 32 -1.15 8.27 3.97
C ASP A 32 -0.67 7.51 2.72
N PHE A 33 -0.10 6.33 2.94
CA PHE A 33 0.25 5.40 1.87
C PHE A 33 -0.98 4.61 1.40
N PRO A 34 -0.96 4.08 0.15
CA PRO A 34 -2.02 3.21 -0.32
C PRO A 34 -2.20 1.98 0.57
N LYS A 35 -3.43 1.75 1.04
CA LYS A 35 -3.76 0.68 1.99
C LYS A 35 -5.26 0.45 2.07
N GLY A 36 -5.64 -0.74 2.51
CA GLY A 36 -7.02 -1.01 2.90
C GLY A 36 -7.18 -2.33 3.64
N ALA A 37 -8.43 -2.74 3.85
CA ALA A 37 -8.77 -3.90 4.67
C ALA A 37 -8.34 -5.20 3.98
N ILE A 38 -7.87 -6.17 4.77
CA ILE A 38 -7.62 -7.52 4.28
C ILE A 38 -8.98 -8.22 4.12
N GLU A 39 -9.32 -8.61 2.90
CA GLU A 39 -10.58 -9.29 2.60
C GLU A 39 -10.52 -10.80 2.86
N GLU A 40 -11.68 -11.46 2.89
CA GLU A 40 -11.76 -12.91 3.12
C GLU A 40 -11.06 -13.67 1.99
N GLY A 41 -10.00 -14.42 2.35
CA GLY A 41 -9.23 -15.23 1.41
C GLY A 41 -7.97 -14.55 0.86
N GLU A 42 -7.72 -13.29 1.20
CA GLU A 42 -6.47 -12.59 0.84
C GLU A 42 -5.35 -12.83 1.86
N ASP A 43 -4.11 -12.92 1.37
CA ASP A 43 -2.94 -12.64 2.20
C ASP A 43 -2.57 -11.15 2.19
N GLU A 44 -1.62 -10.74 3.05
CA GLU A 44 -1.20 -9.33 3.15
C GLU A 44 -0.68 -8.78 1.81
N LEU A 45 0.00 -9.59 1.00
CA LEU A 45 0.55 -9.16 -0.28
C LEU A 45 -0.50 -9.13 -1.40
N ASP A 46 -1.52 -9.98 -1.33
CA ASP A 46 -2.69 -9.92 -2.21
C ASP A 46 -3.45 -8.61 -1.97
N THR A 47 -3.76 -8.31 -0.70
CA THR A 47 -4.39 -7.04 -0.30
C THR A 47 -3.56 -5.84 -0.74
N VAL A 48 -2.24 -5.84 -0.52
CA VAL A 48 -1.36 -4.74 -0.97
C VAL A 48 -1.45 -4.51 -2.47
N ARG A 49 -1.44 -5.57 -3.28
CA ARG A 49 -1.53 -5.42 -4.75
C ARG A 49 -2.89 -4.90 -5.19
N ARG A 50 -3.98 -5.40 -4.59
CA ARG A 50 -5.34 -4.95 -4.89
C ARG A 50 -5.51 -3.47 -4.53
N GLU A 51 -5.20 -3.09 -3.30
CA GLU A 51 -5.40 -1.72 -2.80
C GLU A 51 -4.55 -0.69 -3.57
N VAL A 52 -3.27 -1.00 -3.84
CA VAL A 52 -2.43 -0.12 -4.67
C VAL A 52 -3.05 0.06 -6.05
N TRP A 53 -3.58 -1.00 -6.66
CA TRP A 53 -4.22 -0.89 -7.97
C TRP A 53 -5.55 -0.11 -7.91
N GLU A 54 -6.41 -0.37 -6.94
CA GLU A 54 -7.73 0.27 -6.80
C GLU A 54 -7.61 1.77 -6.53
N GLU A 55 -6.70 2.18 -5.64
CA GLU A 55 -6.55 3.57 -5.23
C GLU A 55 -5.70 4.41 -6.19
N THR A 56 -4.81 3.78 -6.98
CA THR A 56 -3.79 4.50 -7.77
C THR A 56 -3.77 4.14 -9.26
N GLY A 57 -4.36 3.01 -9.64
CA GLY A 57 -4.30 2.44 -10.98
C GLY A 57 -2.97 1.73 -11.32
N ILE A 58 -1.98 1.73 -10.41
CA ILE A 58 -0.68 1.10 -10.63
C ILE A 58 -0.78 -0.41 -10.40
N ASN A 59 -0.48 -1.21 -11.43
CA ASN A 59 -0.59 -2.67 -11.38
C ASN A 59 0.75 -3.41 -11.58
N ASN A 60 1.83 -2.69 -11.85
CA ASN A 60 3.17 -3.26 -12.08
C ASN A 60 4.13 -2.83 -10.97
N ILE A 61 3.85 -3.28 -9.73
CA ILE A 61 4.73 -3.06 -8.58
C ILE A 61 5.59 -4.29 -8.32
N GLU A 62 6.83 -4.07 -7.89
CA GLU A 62 7.70 -5.12 -7.37
C GLU A 62 7.76 -5.04 -5.85
N ILE A 63 7.57 -6.18 -5.17
CA ILE A 63 7.64 -6.25 -3.71
C ILE A 63 9.08 -6.49 -3.28
N VAL A 64 9.61 -5.57 -2.46
CA VAL A 64 10.90 -5.72 -1.79
C VAL A 64 10.74 -6.72 -0.64
N LYS A 65 11.39 -7.89 -0.76
CA LYS A 65 11.13 -9.07 0.09
C LYS A 65 11.53 -8.95 1.57
N ASP A 66 12.28 -7.91 1.93
CA ASP A 66 12.86 -7.77 3.27
C ASP A 66 12.34 -6.54 4.05
N PHE A 67 11.27 -5.90 3.55
CA PHE A 67 10.61 -4.81 4.25
C PHE A 67 9.18 -5.19 4.63
N ARG A 68 8.93 -5.37 5.93
CA ARG A 68 7.59 -5.52 6.52
C ARG A 68 7.56 -4.80 7.87
N LYS A 69 6.52 -4.01 8.13
CA LYS A 69 6.29 -3.36 9.41
C LYS A 69 4.84 -3.54 9.83
N GLU A 70 4.65 -3.95 11.08
CA GLU A 70 3.35 -4.02 11.76
C GLU A 70 3.34 -2.91 12.83
N ILE A 71 2.21 -2.21 12.97
CA ILE A 71 2.03 -1.01 13.80
C ILE A 71 0.75 -1.17 14.61
#